data_AF-A0A6F9AFV6-F1
#
_entry.id   AF-A0A6F9AFV6-F1
#
_cell.length_a   1.000
_cell.length_b   1.000
_cell.length_c   1.000
_cell.angle_alpha   90.00
_cell.angle_beta   90.00
_cell.angle_gamma   90.00
#
_symmetry.space_group_name_H-M   'P 1'
#
loop_
_entity.id
_entity.type
_entity.pdbx_description
1 polymer ?
#
loop_
_entity_poly.entity_id
_entity_poly.type
_entity_poly.pdbx_seq_one_letter_code
_entity_poly.pdbx_strand_id
1 'polypeptide(L)'
;HYITALRVTLSSSSVSVGGCDNMPQTPLLTGLLVSSGYNKNLYQNQTKEEGYSNAGLYYHDNTLVSGSLEALIHHLVPSMDYYPDMTYSFTFLLSSRLFIHPYELMSKVCHLCVEQQRLSDPQADKMRIRKMAPKILQLLQEWTETFPYDFRDERMMRSLKELTQRLASGDE
;
A
#
# COMPACT_ATOMS: atom_id res chain seq x y z
N HIS A 1 -1.66 -19.71 -14.36
CA HIS A 1 -3.12 -19.54 -14.60
C HIS A 1 -3.75 -18.39 -13.82
N TYR A 2 -3.71 -18.35 -12.46
CA TYR A 2 -4.43 -17.30 -11.71
C TYR A 2 -3.94 -15.85 -11.93
N ILE A 3 -2.63 -15.61 -12.01
CA ILE A 3 -2.07 -14.24 -12.22
C ILE A 3 -2.55 -13.64 -13.56
N THR A 4 -2.70 -14.47 -14.60
CA THR A 4 -3.21 -14.04 -15.91
C THR A 4 -4.70 -13.65 -15.86
N ALA A 5 -5.49 -14.23 -14.96
CA ALA A 5 -6.93 -13.95 -14.86
C ALA A 5 -7.22 -12.54 -14.31
N LEU A 6 -6.49 -12.11 -13.27
CA LEU A 6 -6.54 -10.74 -12.74
C LEU A 6 -6.26 -9.69 -13.84
N ARG A 7 -5.29 -9.97 -14.71
CA ARG A 7 -4.94 -9.11 -15.86
C ARG A 7 -6.07 -8.98 -16.89
N VAL A 8 -6.94 -9.99 -17.00
CA VAL A 8 -8.08 -9.97 -17.94
C VAL A 8 -9.26 -9.18 -17.36
N THR A 9 -9.53 -9.29 -16.05
CA THR A 9 -10.68 -8.60 -15.42
C THR A 9 -10.54 -7.07 -15.39
N LEU A 10 -9.31 -6.53 -15.41
CA LEU A 10 -9.06 -5.07 -15.38
C LEU A 10 -8.82 -4.44 -16.77
N SER A 11 -8.63 -5.25 -17.81
CA SER A 11 -8.28 -4.77 -19.16
C SER A 11 -9.50 -4.53 -20.04
N SER A 12 -10.28 -3.49 -19.74
CA SER A 12 -11.30 -2.96 -20.67
C SER A 12 -11.47 -1.44 -20.57
N SER A 13 -10.40 -0.70 -20.90
CA SER A 13 -10.47 0.68 -21.40
C SER A 13 -9.18 1.08 -22.14
N SER A 14 -9.35 1.76 -23.28
CA SER A 14 -8.39 2.60 -24.03
C SER A 14 -7.03 2.05 -24.50
N VAL A 15 -7.00 1.67 -25.79
CA VAL A 15 -6.25 2.30 -26.91
C VAL A 15 -4.72 2.54 -26.80
N SER A 16 -4.01 2.10 -27.86
CA SER A 16 -2.56 2.14 -28.05
C SER A 16 -1.96 3.48 -28.50
N VAL A 17 -0.78 3.81 -27.92
CA VAL A 17 0.31 4.71 -28.41
C VAL A 17 1.64 4.17 -27.81
N GLY A 18 2.83 4.23 -28.42
CA GLY A 18 3.20 4.70 -29.76
C GLY A 18 4.61 4.25 -30.20
N GLY A 19 5.69 4.75 -29.58
CA GLY A 19 7.07 4.48 -30.04
C GLY A 19 8.23 5.02 -29.18
N CYS A 20 9.34 4.26 -29.24
CA CYS A 20 10.79 4.58 -29.18
C CYS A 20 11.46 5.52 -28.13
N ASP A 21 12.42 4.91 -27.40
CA ASP A 21 13.84 5.30 -27.23
C ASP A 21 14.25 6.72 -26.78
N ASN A 22 14.77 6.84 -25.54
CA ASN A 22 16.21 7.01 -25.21
C ASN A 22 16.43 7.40 -23.73
N MET A 23 17.63 7.11 -23.19
CA MET A 23 17.95 7.19 -21.77
C MET A 23 19.12 8.16 -21.48
N PRO A 24 19.01 9.06 -20.49
CA PRO A 24 20.15 9.77 -19.91
C PRO A 24 20.57 9.19 -18.55
N GLN A 25 21.87 8.91 -18.37
CA GLN A 25 22.45 8.59 -17.07
C GLN A 25 22.54 9.85 -16.17
N THR A 26 22.48 9.66 -14.85
CA THR A 26 22.86 10.68 -13.84
C THR A 26 23.80 10.08 -12.79
N PRO A 27 24.69 10.89 -12.20
CA PRO A 27 25.93 10.39 -11.56
C PRO A 27 25.79 9.95 -10.10
N LEU A 28 26.74 9.11 -9.66
CA LEU A 28 26.97 8.72 -8.27
C LEU A 28 27.26 9.92 -7.37
N LEU A 29 26.45 10.12 -6.32
CA LEU A 29 26.75 11.10 -5.27
C LEU A 29 27.51 10.43 -4.11
N THR A 30 28.84 10.44 -4.19
CA THR A 30 29.71 10.03 -3.10
C THR A 30 29.94 11.18 -2.12
N GLY A 31 29.57 10.97 -0.85
CA GLY A 31 30.18 11.69 0.28
C GLY A 31 29.24 12.58 1.10
N LEU A 32 28.95 12.16 2.33
CA LEU A 32 29.28 12.87 3.57
C LEU A 32 28.77 12.09 4.80
N LEU A 33 29.57 11.12 5.26
CA LEU A 33 29.45 10.61 6.62
C LEU A 33 30.28 11.50 7.56
N VAL A 34 29.63 12.45 8.23
CA VAL A 34 30.20 13.13 9.42
C VAL A 34 29.15 13.13 10.53
N SER A 35 29.55 12.60 11.68
CA SER A 35 28.72 12.44 12.88
C SER A 35 28.45 13.76 13.58
N SER A 36 27.24 13.96 14.11
CA SER A 36 27.02 14.89 15.23
C SER A 36 25.74 14.59 16.03
N GLY A 37 25.87 14.57 17.35
CA GLY A 37 24.83 15.04 18.27
C GLY A 37 23.65 14.10 18.58
N TYR A 38 23.82 13.18 19.54
CA TYR A 38 22.69 12.64 20.29
C TYR A 38 22.01 13.77 21.08
N ASN A 39 20.74 14.08 20.79
CA ASN A 39 19.91 14.92 21.63
C ASN A 39 18.54 14.26 21.87
N LYS A 40 18.37 13.68 23.07
CA LYS A 40 17.03 13.61 23.66
C LYS A 40 16.58 15.04 23.95
N ASN A 41 15.41 15.45 23.48
CA ASN A 41 14.38 16.08 24.31
C ASN A 41 13.12 16.43 23.51
N LEU A 42 11.98 16.24 24.18
CA LEU A 42 10.65 16.83 23.97
C LEU A 42 10.37 17.50 22.61
N TYR A 43 9.51 16.88 21.81
CA TYR A 43 8.29 17.55 21.32
C TYR A 43 7.10 16.58 21.29
N GLN A 44 6.49 16.38 22.46
CA GLN A 44 5.09 15.98 22.53
C GLN A 44 4.24 17.24 22.38
N ASN A 45 3.82 17.56 21.15
CA ASN A 45 2.79 18.54 20.81
C ASN A 45 2.07 17.99 19.55
N GLN A 46 1.05 17.16 19.72
CA GLN A 46 -0.35 17.60 19.59
C GLN A 46 -0.68 18.29 18.26
N THR A 47 -0.97 17.48 17.24
CA THR A 47 -2.21 17.66 16.48
C THR A 47 -3.25 16.69 17.05
N LYS A 48 -4.40 17.22 17.46
CA LYS A 48 -5.57 16.44 17.90
C LYS A 48 -6.42 16.08 16.70
N GLU A 49 -6.93 14.85 16.71
CA GLU A 49 -8.04 14.35 15.88
C GLU A 49 -7.66 14.33 14.36
N GLU A 50 -7.89 13.27 13.60
CA GLU A 50 -8.97 12.28 13.61
C GLU A 50 -8.46 10.85 13.36
N GLY A 51 -9.19 9.84 13.84
CA GLY A 51 -9.00 8.43 13.45
C GLY A 51 -7.88 7.66 14.16
N TYR A 52 -8.17 6.41 14.53
CA TYR A 52 -7.20 5.47 15.10
C TYR A 52 -6.08 5.03 14.12
N SER A 53 -6.11 5.50 12.87
CA SER A 53 -5.20 5.12 11.78
C SER A 53 -3.83 5.81 11.80
N ASN A 54 -3.72 7.01 12.39
CA ASN A 54 -2.50 7.83 12.29
C ASN A 54 -1.64 7.78 13.57
N ALA A 55 -2.04 6.99 14.56
CA ALA A 55 -1.35 6.85 15.85
C ALA A 55 -0.02 6.09 15.70
N GLY A 56 1.05 6.82 15.39
CA GLY A 56 2.42 6.27 15.36
C GLY A 56 3.24 6.60 14.11
N LEU A 57 2.77 7.48 13.21
CA LEU A 57 3.58 8.02 12.12
C LEU A 57 4.31 9.31 12.53
N TYR A 58 5.55 9.48 12.08
CA TYR A 58 6.39 10.66 12.34
C TYR A 58 6.78 11.33 11.03
N TYR A 59 6.38 12.59 10.89
CA TYR A 59 6.64 13.42 9.72
C TYR A 59 7.67 14.52 10.02
N HIS A 60 8.48 14.86 9.01
CA HIS A 60 9.38 16.01 9.00
C HIS A 60 9.24 16.70 7.64
N ASP A 61 9.05 18.02 7.63
CA ASP A 61 8.81 18.80 6.40
C ASP A 61 7.80 18.14 5.44
N ASN A 62 6.64 17.76 5.99
CA ASN A 62 5.56 17.03 5.32
C ASN A 62 5.92 15.65 4.73
N THR A 63 7.14 15.16 4.94
CA THR A 63 7.64 13.86 4.48
C THR A 63 7.55 12.84 5.61
N LEU A 64 7.05 11.63 5.31
CA LEU A 64 7.01 10.52 6.27
C LEU A 64 8.44 9.99 6.51
N VAL A 65 8.94 10.13 7.75
CA VAL A 65 10.32 9.72 8.11
C VAL A 65 10.33 8.33 8.75
N SER A 66 9.37 8.05 9.64
CA SER A 66 9.32 6.77 10.36
C SER A 66 7.94 6.52 10.96
N GLY A 67 7.71 5.30 11.45
CA GLY A 67 6.54 4.97 12.25
C GLY A 67 6.62 3.58 12.87
N SER A 68 5.61 3.20 13.64
CA SER A 68 5.44 1.78 14.00
C SER A 68 5.14 0.95 12.76
N LEU A 69 5.50 -0.34 12.78
CA LEU A 69 5.21 -1.25 11.66
C LEU A 69 3.71 -1.25 11.35
N GLU A 70 2.86 -1.31 12.37
CA GLU A 70 1.41 -1.24 12.25
C GLU A 70 0.95 0.05 11.54
N ALA A 71 1.43 1.22 11.96
CA ALA A 71 1.04 2.48 11.35
C ALA A 71 1.51 2.59 9.88
N LEU A 72 2.71 2.08 9.57
CA LEU A 72 3.22 2.00 8.20
C LEU A 72 2.41 1.04 7.32
N ILE A 73 1.91 -0.07 7.88
CA ILE A 73 0.98 -0.99 7.20
C ILE A 73 -0.38 -0.32 6.97
N HIS A 74 -0.91 0.43 7.94
CA HIS A 74 -2.10 1.26 7.73
C HIS A 74 -1.90 2.27 6.60
N HIS A 75 -0.73 2.94 6.54
CA HIS A 75 -0.41 3.90 5.49
C HIS A 75 -0.19 3.24 4.11
N LEU A 76 0.05 1.92 4.03
CA LEU A 76 0.08 1.20 2.75
C LEU A 76 -1.33 0.99 2.17
N VAL A 77 -2.38 0.95 2.98
CA VAL A 77 -3.73 0.63 2.49
C VAL A 77 -4.47 1.90 2.04
N PRO A 78 -4.91 2.00 0.77
CA PRO A 78 -5.72 3.11 0.29
C PRO A 78 -6.97 3.38 1.15
N SER A 79 -7.40 4.64 1.18
CA SER A 79 -8.66 5.07 1.80
C SER A 79 -9.54 5.80 0.78
N MET A 80 -10.67 6.36 1.21
CA MET A 80 -11.58 7.13 0.36
C MET A 80 -10.87 8.29 -0.36
N ASP A 81 -10.03 8.98 0.38
CA ASP A 81 -9.36 10.25 0.09
C ASP A 81 -7.86 10.12 -0.18
N TYR A 82 -7.22 9.02 0.26
CA TYR A 82 -5.80 8.76 0.10
C TYR A 82 -5.51 7.54 -0.80
N TYR A 83 -4.37 7.59 -1.50
CA TYR A 83 -3.70 6.46 -2.13
C TYR A 83 -2.20 6.65 -1.87
N PRO A 84 -1.44 5.60 -1.47
CA PRO A 84 -0.03 5.74 -1.19
C PRO A 84 0.75 6.08 -2.45
N ASP A 85 1.69 7.02 -2.38
CA ASP A 85 2.52 7.34 -3.53
C ASP A 85 3.41 6.14 -3.93
N MET A 86 3.85 6.13 -5.19
CA MET A 86 4.64 5.04 -5.75
C MET A 86 5.98 4.84 -5.00
N THR A 87 6.58 5.91 -4.49
CA THR A 87 7.88 5.86 -3.79
C THR A 87 7.72 5.23 -2.42
N TYR A 88 6.69 5.62 -1.66
CA TYR A 88 6.35 4.99 -0.39
C TYR A 88 5.99 3.51 -0.59
N SER A 89 5.07 3.22 -1.52
CA SER A 89 4.61 1.85 -1.81
C SER A 89 5.77 0.93 -2.18
N PHE A 90 6.63 1.35 -3.11
CA PHE A 90 7.83 0.61 -3.49
C PHE A 90 8.78 0.40 -2.31
N THR A 91 9.14 1.48 -1.60
CA THR A 91 10.14 1.46 -0.52
C THR A 91 9.68 0.62 0.66
N PHE A 92 8.41 0.74 1.04
CA PHE A 92 7.81 -0.01 2.13
C PHE A 92 7.66 -1.49 1.76
N LEU A 93 7.11 -1.82 0.58
CA LEU A 93 7.02 -3.20 0.12
C LEU A 93 8.39 -3.85 -0.03
N LEU A 94 9.43 -3.12 -0.47
CA LEU A 94 10.80 -3.61 -0.50
C LEU A 94 11.32 -3.94 0.92
N SER A 95 11.25 -2.95 1.82
CA SER A 95 11.91 -2.97 3.13
C SER A 95 11.16 -3.77 4.20
N SER A 96 9.84 -3.91 4.08
CA SER A 96 8.99 -4.62 5.04
C SER A 96 9.39 -6.07 5.26
N ARG A 97 10.01 -6.73 4.26
CA ARG A 97 10.55 -8.11 4.39
C ARG A 97 11.59 -8.30 5.49
N LEU A 98 12.19 -7.21 5.99
CA LEU A 98 13.10 -7.23 7.13
C LEU A 98 12.37 -7.35 8.49
N PHE A 99 11.06 -7.07 8.52
CA PHE A 99 10.26 -6.95 9.73
C PHE A 99 9.02 -7.87 9.75
N ILE A 100 8.48 -8.21 8.58
CA ILE A 100 7.27 -9.02 8.42
C ILE A 100 7.34 -9.85 7.13
N HIS A 101 6.86 -11.10 7.17
CA HIS A 101 6.80 -11.93 5.97
C HIS A 101 5.69 -11.44 5.00
N PRO A 102 5.87 -11.51 3.67
CA PRO A 102 4.88 -10.99 2.71
C PRO A 102 3.46 -11.53 2.88
N TYR A 103 3.30 -12.82 3.22
CA TYR A 103 1.98 -13.41 3.47
C TYR A 103 1.30 -12.87 4.75
N GLU A 104 2.08 -12.47 5.76
CA GLU A 104 1.56 -11.85 6.99
C GLU A 104 1.20 -10.39 6.74
N LEU A 105 2.00 -9.68 5.95
CA LEU A 105 1.69 -8.33 5.48
C LEU A 105 0.38 -8.32 4.67
N MET A 106 0.23 -9.24 3.72
CA MET A 106 -1.02 -9.42 2.96
C MET A 106 -2.21 -9.72 3.88
N SER A 107 -2.04 -10.61 4.88
CA SER A 107 -3.08 -10.90 5.86
C SER A 107 -3.52 -9.64 6.65
N LYS A 108 -2.56 -8.80 7.07
CA LYS A 108 -2.86 -7.50 7.71
C LYS A 108 -3.57 -6.54 6.74
N VAL A 109 -3.10 -6.40 5.50
CA VAL A 109 -3.78 -5.58 4.46
C VAL A 109 -5.22 -6.05 4.22
N CYS A 110 -5.45 -7.37 4.09
CA CYS A 110 -6.79 -7.95 4.00
C CYS A 110 -7.68 -7.58 5.20
N HIS A 111 -7.14 -7.64 6.42
CA HIS A 111 -7.87 -7.29 7.64
C HIS A 111 -8.29 -5.81 7.65
N LEU A 112 -7.36 -4.91 7.31
CA LEU A 112 -7.63 -3.47 7.24
C LEU A 112 -8.68 -3.12 6.18
N CYS A 113 -8.69 -3.83 5.05
CA CYS A 113 -9.76 -3.70 4.06
C CYS A 113 -11.14 -4.09 4.63
N VAL A 114 -11.23 -5.00 5.60
CA VAL A 114 -12.49 -5.33 6.30
C VAL A 114 -12.84 -4.30 7.36
N GLU A 115 -11.86 -3.82 8.11
CA GLU A 115 -12.08 -2.84 9.16
C GLU A 115 -12.61 -1.52 8.58
N GLN A 116 -12.05 -1.05 7.45
CA GLN A 116 -12.56 0.09 6.70
C GLN A 116 -14.01 -0.07 6.21
N GLN A 117 -14.51 -1.30 6.07
CA GLN A 117 -15.90 -1.60 5.71
C GLN A 117 -16.82 -1.53 6.94
N ARG A 118 -16.38 -2.02 8.11
CA ARG A 118 -17.24 -2.16 9.31
C ARG A 118 -17.52 -0.85 10.07
N LEU A 119 -17.12 0.30 9.52
CA LEU A 119 -17.19 1.62 10.15
C LEU A 119 -18.38 2.47 9.65
N SER A 120 -19.33 1.91 8.91
CA SER A 120 -20.44 2.67 8.34
C SER A 120 -21.76 1.87 8.37
N ASP A 121 -22.85 2.51 7.90
CA ASP A 121 -24.17 1.89 7.73
C ASP A 121 -24.11 0.85 6.60
N PRO A 122 -24.81 -0.31 6.68
CA PRO A 122 -24.79 -1.35 5.64
C PRO A 122 -25.04 -0.87 4.20
N GLN A 123 -25.79 0.21 3.98
CA GLN A 123 -25.98 0.81 2.65
C GLN A 123 -24.80 1.70 2.23
N ALA A 124 -24.19 2.40 3.18
CA ALA A 124 -22.96 3.15 2.96
C ALA A 124 -21.77 2.21 2.70
N ASP A 125 -21.71 1.06 3.37
CA ASP A 125 -20.66 0.04 3.20
C ASP A 125 -20.55 -0.41 1.74
N LYS A 126 -21.66 -0.78 1.09
CA LYS A 126 -21.66 -1.17 -0.34
C LYS A 126 -21.11 -0.07 -1.24
N MET A 127 -21.48 1.20 -1.00
CA MET A 127 -20.96 2.33 -1.78
C MET A 127 -19.46 2.58 -1.52
N ARG A 128 -18.99 2.40 -0.29
CA ARG A 128 -17.56 2.51 0.06
C ARG A 128 -16.76 1.37 -0.58
N ILE A 129 -17.23 0.13 -0.51
CA ILE A 129 -16.61 -1.04 -1.15
C ILE A 129 -16.44 -0.79 -2.65
N ARG A 130 -17.50 -0.39 -3.36
CA ARG A 130 -17.44 -0.09 -4.81
C ARG A 130 -16.43 1.01 -5.16
N LYS A 131 -16.22 2.00 -4.28
CA LYS A 131 -15.22 3.07 -4.47
C LYS A 131 -13.79 2.64 -4.09
N MET A 132 -13.63 1.71 -3.15
CA MET A 132 -12.34 1.23 -2.64
C MET A 132 -11.77 0.05 -3.41
N ALA A 133 -12.62 -0.85 -3.90
CA ALA A 133 -12.24 -2.00 -4.73
C ALA A 133 -11.22 -1.65 -5.84
N PRO A 134 -11.41 -0.63 -6.70
CA PRO A 134 -10.43 -0.29 -7.73
C PRO A 134 -9.07 0.14 -7.14
N LYS A 135 -9.05 0.91 -6.04
CA LYS A 135 -7.79 1.33 -5.38
C LYS A 135 -7.05 0.13 -4.78
N ILE A 136 -7.76 -0.77 -4.09
CA ILE A 136 -7.14 -1.97 -3.51
C ILE A 136 -6.64 -2.90 -4.62
N LEU A 137 -7.40 -3.10 -5.69
CA LEU A 137 -6.97 -3.91 -6.84
C LEU A 137 -5.75 -3.31 -7.55
N GLN A 138 -5.66 -1.98 -7.66
CA GLN A 138 -4.48 -1.30 -8.19
C GLN A 138 -3.23 -1.58 -7.33
N LEU A 139 -3.31 -1.41 -6.00
CA LEU A 139 -2.20 -1.72 -5.09
C LEU A 139 -1.74 -3.18 -5.23
N LEU A 140 -2.69 -4.12 -5.32
CA LEU A 140 -2.40 -5.55 -5.47
C LEU A 140 -1.74 -5.85 -6.82
N GLN A 141 -2.15 -5.16 -7.89
CA GLN A 141 -1.50 -5.25 -9.20
C GLN A 141 -0.06 -4.70 -9.13
N GLU A 142 0.13 -3.49 -8.61
CA GLU A 142 1.44 -2.84 -8.47
C GLU A 142 2.41 -3.71 -7.64
N TRP A 143 1.94 -4.32 -6.55
CA TRP A 143 2.73 -5.28 -5.77
C TRP A 143 3.06 -6.54 -6.58
N THR A 144 2.10 -7.12 -7.31
CA THR A 144 2.32 -8.32 -8.14
C THR A 144 3.30 -8.08 -9.27
N GLU A 145 3.27 -6.90 -9.89
CA GLU A 145 4.18 -6.51 -10.97
C GLU A 145 5.59 -6.17 -10.45
N THR A 146 5.69 -5.47 -9.31
CA THR A 146 6.98 -5.04 -8.73
C THR A 146 7.71 -6.19 -8.04
N PHE A 147 7.00 -7.06 -7.31
CA PHE A 147 7.58 -8.13 -6.48
C PHE A 147 6.91 -9.50 -6.72
N PRO A 148 6.95 -10.05 -7.95
CA PRO A 148 6.26 -11.30 -8.31
C PRO A 148 6.73 -12.53 -7.52
N TYR A 149 7.87 -12.45 -6.83
CA TYR A 149 8.40 -13.54 -6.00
C TYR A 149 7.61 -13.76 -4.70
N ASP A 150 6.99 -12.72 -4.13
CA ASP A 150 6.18 -12.84 -2.90
C ASP A 150 4.97 -13.76 -3.12
N PHE A 151 4.41 -13.70 -4.33
CA PHE A 151 3.23 -14.46 -4.78
C PHE A 151 3.52 -15.91 -5.16
N ARG A 152 4.72 -16.42 -4.85
CA ARG A 152 5.05 -17.86 -4.93
C ARG A 152 4.58 -18.65 -3.70
N ASP A 153 4.27 -17.98 -2.59
CA ASP A 153 3.73 -18.63 -1.39
C ASP A 153 2.22 -18.91 -1.55
N GLU A 154 1.79 -20.14 -1.30
CA GLU A 154 0.37 -20.54 -1.39
C GLU A 154 -0.53 -19.77 -0.42
N ARG A 155 0.00 -19.31 0.73
CA ARG A 155 -0.74 -18.47 1.69
C ARG A 155 -0.97 -17.08 1.10
N MET A 156 0.05 -16.50 0.48
CA MET A 156 -0.04 -15.23 -0.24
C MET A 156 -1.09 -15.30 -1.36
N MET A 157 -1.02 -16.35 -2.18
CA MET A 157 -1.97 -16.57 -3.28
C MET A 157 -3.39 -16.86 -2.81
N ARG A 158 -3.57 -17.53 -1.66
CA ARG A 158 -4.89 -17.73 -1.04
C ARG A 158 -5.49 -16.41 -0.57
N SER A 159 -4.73 -15.62 0.19
CA SER A 159 -5.17 -14.31 0.70
C SER A 159 -5.52 -13.33 -0.43
N LEU A 160 -4.70 -13.29 -1.50
CA LEU A 160 -4.99 -12.52 -2.70
C LEU A 160 -6.34 -12.92 -3.33
N LYS A 161 -6.56 -14.22 -3.57
CA LYS A 161 -7.81 -14.72 -4.15
C LYS A 161 -9.03 -14.36 -3.30
N GLU A 162 -8.95 -14.58 -2.00
CA GLU A 162 -10.03 -14.29 -1.06
C GLU A 162 -10.38 -12.79 -1.06
N LEU A 163 -9.38 -11.91 -1.00
CA LEU A 163 -9.57 -10.47 -1.05
C LEU A 163 -10.19 -10.03 -2.38
N THR A 164 -9.65 -10.48 -3.52
CA THR A 164 -10.20 -10.17 -4.85
C THR A 164 -11.65 -10.65 -4.99
N GLN A 165 -11.96 -11.87 -4.54
CA GLN A 165 -13.33 -12.40 -4.57
C GLN A 165 -14.28 -11.56 -3.73
N ARG A 166 -13.89 -11.19 -2.50
CA ARG A 166 -14.72 -10.35 -1.62
C ARG A 166 -14.95 -8.95 -2.17
N LEU A 167 -13.96 -8.36 -2.85
CA LEU A 167 -14.12 -7.06 -3.53
C LEU A 167 -15.05 -7.15 -4.74
N ALA A 168 -15.07 -8.29 -5.46
CA ALA A 168 -16.00 -8.53 -6.57
C ALA A 168 -17.43 -8.84 -6.08
N SER A 169 -17.59 -9.59 -4.99
CA SER A 169 -18.89 -9.95 -4.41
C SER A 169 -19.61 -8.78 -3.72
N GLY A 170 -18.96 -7.63 -3.52
CA GLY A 170 -19.58 -6.43 -2.96
C GLY A 170 -20.56 -5.70 -3.89
N ASP A 171 -20.89 -6.30 -5.04
CA ASP A 171 -21.81 -5.75 -6.04
C ASP A 171 -23.27 -6.22 -5.89
N GLU A 172 -23.51 -7.36 -5.22
CA GLU A 172 -24.85 -7.89 -4.89
C GLU A 172 -25.36 -7.35 -3.55
#